data_AF-A0A821RJR9-F1
#
_entry.id   AF-A0A821RJR9-F1
#
_cell.length_a   1.000
_cell.length_b   1.000
_cell.length_c   1.000
_cell.angle_alpha   90.00
_cell.angle_beta   90.00
_cell.angle_gamma   90.00
#
_symmetry.space_group_name_H-M   'P 1'
#
loop_
_entity.id
_entity.type
_entity.pdbx_description
1 polymer ?
#
loop_
_entity_poly.entity_id
_entity_poly.type
_entity_poly.pdbx_seq_one_letter_code
_entity_poly.pdbx_strand_id
1 'polypeptide(L)' 'WKKDQRTGQGTFVWVDGSIYIGDFIAGERTGNGVETWASGQKYEGQYRNNQFHGSGTLTRADGTTRMGQWNNGQPC' A
#
# COMPACT_ATOMS: atom_id res chain seq x y z
N TRP A 1 -0.59 28.84 -3.99
CA TRP A 1 0.37 27.77 -4.34
C TRP A 1 0.76 27.02 -3.07
N LYS A 2 0.78 25.67 -3.11
CA LYS A 2 1.21 24.69 -2.08
C LYS A 2 0.25 24.57 -0.86
N LYS A 3 -0.41 23.46 -0.55
CA LYS A 3 -0.19 22.02 -0.81
C LYS A 3 -1.56 21.30 -0.77
N ASP A 4 -2.10 20.86 -1.90
CA ASP A 4 -3.14 19.82 -1.94
C ASP A 4 -2.51 18.44 -1.70
N GLN A 5 -1.69 18.36 -0.66
CA GLN A 5 -1.03 17.13 -0.29
C GLN A 5 -2.01 16.34 0.58
N ARG A 6 -2.66 15.35 -0.05
CA ARG A 6 -3.53 14.38 0.62
C ARG A 6 -2.80 13.87 1.87
N THR A 7 -3.31 14.28 3.02
CA THR A 7 -2.79 13.92 4.33
C THR A 7 -3.97 13.39 5.14
N GLY A 8 -3.81 12.20 5.73
CA GLY A 8 -4.90 11.44 6.35
C GLY A 8 -5.31 10.22 5.52
N GLN A 9 -6.44 9.60 5.88
CA GLN A 9 -6.93 8.42 5.18
C GLN A 9 -7.52 8.79 3.82
N GLY A 10 -7.21 7.99 2.81
CA GLY A 10 -7.73 8.20 1.48
C GLY A 10 -7.82 6.91 0.68
N THR A 11 -8.53 7.02 -0.43
CA THR A 11 -8.56 5.99 -1.48
C THR A 11 -7.90 6.54 -2.72
N PHE A 12 -6.93 5.80 -3.26
CA PHE A 12 -6.28 6.10 -4.52
C PHE A 12 -6.62 4.98 -5.50
N VAL A 13 -7.21 5.36 -6.64
CA VAL A 13 -7.54 4.44 -7.72
C VAL A 13 -6.62 4.77 -8.89
N TRP A 14 -5.84 3.78 -9.33
CA TRP A 14 -5.00 3.88 -10.50
C TRP A 14 -5.80 3.61 -11.77
N VAL A 15 -5.29 4.10 -12.91
CA VAL A 15 -5.91 3.92 -14.24
C VAL A 15 -5.98 2.44 -14.65
N ASP A 16 -5.07 1.61 -14.15
CA ASP A 16 -5.04 0.16 -14.37
C ASP A 16 -6.14 -0.59 -13.59
N GLY A 17 -6.86 0.09 -12.69
CA GLY A 17 -7.86 -0.49 -11.80
C GLY A 17 -7.32 -0.93 -10.44
N SER A 18 -6.02 -0.74 -10.17
CA SER A 18 -5.46 -0.96 -8.83
C SER A 18 -6.06 0.06 -7.85
N ILE A 19 -6.21 -0.33 -6.59
CA ILE A 19 -6.82 0.49 -5.54
C ILE A 19 -5.96 0.43 -4.29
N TYR A 20 -5.65 1.58 -3.71
CA TYR A 20 -5.04 1.70 -2.40
C TYR A 20 -5.97 2.43 -1.45
N ILE A 21 -6.13 1.88 -0.25
CA ILE A 21 -6.91 2.46 0.84
C ILE A 21 -5.99 2.51 2.04
N GLY A 22 -5.67 3.70 2.53
CA GLY A 22 -4.76 3.83 3.67
C GLY A 22 -4.37 5.27 3.97
N ASP A 23 -3.36 5.40 4.83
CA ASP A 23 -2.87 6.70 5.25
C ASP A 23 -1.95 7.33 4.19
N PHE A 24 -2.16 8.62 3.95
CA PHE A 24 -1.29 9.44 3.14
C PHE A 24 -0.66 10.55 3.98
N ILE A 25 0.59 10.88 3.71
CA ILE A 25 1.24 12.11 4.16
C ILE A 25 1.95 12.70 2.96
N ALA A 26 1.77 14.00 2.71
CA ALA A 26 2.42 14.67 1.59
C ALA A 26 2.04 14.12 0.19
N GLY A 27 0.97 13.32 0.08
CA GLY A 27 0.63 12.56 -1.14
C GLY A 27 1.34 11.20 -1.26
N GLU A 28 2.13 10.80 -0.26
CA GLU A 28 2.81 9.51 -0.21
C GLU A 28 2.08 8.54 0.72
N ARG A 29 1.99 7.27 0.31
CA ARG A 29 1.45 6.18 1.13
C ARG A 29 2.35 5.95 2.33
N THR A 30 1.73 5.92 3.51
CA THR A 30 2.40 5.76 4.80
C THR A 30 1.46 5.04 5.77
N GLY A 31 1.90 4.78 7.00
CA GLY A 31 1.04 4.21 8.04
C GLY A 31 0.54 2.82 7.66
N ASN A 32 -0.74 2.55 7.89
CA ASN A 32 -1.35 1.28 7.49
C ASN A 32 -2.13 1.47 6.18
N GLY A 33 -2.05 0.48 5.30
CA GLY A 33 -2.77 0.52 4.04
C GLY A 33 -3.06 -0.85 3.46
N VAL A 34 -4.02 -0.86 2.56
CA VAL A 34 -4.43 -2.00 1.76
C VAL A 34 -4.30 -1.61 0.30
N GLU A 35 -3.50 -2.34 -0.46
CA GLU A 35 -3.35 -2.18 -1.91
C GLU A 35 -3.84 -3.44 -2.60
N THR A 36 -4.82 -3.28 -3.48
CA THR A 36 -5.33 -4.33 -4.35
C THR A 36 -4.88 -3.99 -5.76
N TRP A 37 -4.10 -4.86 -6.36
CA TRP A 37 -3.69 -4.70 -7.75
C TRP A 37 -4.76 -5.26 -8.68
N ALA A 38 -4.86 -4.66 -9.87
CA ALA A 38 -5.70 -5.18 -10.94
C ALA A 38 -5.33 -6.62 -11.36
N SER A 39 -4.09 -7.05 -11.08
CA SER A 39 -3.62 -8.43 -11.28
C SER A 39 -4.25 -9.45 -10.31
N GLY A 40 -5.02 -8.99 -9.31
CA GLY A 40 -5.62 -9.84 -8.27
C GLY A 40 -4.72 -10.05 -7.05
N GLN A 41 -3.53 -9.45 -7.02
CA GLN A 41 -2.72 -9.41 -5.81
C GLN A 41 -3.33 -8.44 -4.79
N LYS A 42 -3.13 -8.68 -3.49
CA LYS A 42 -3.52 -7.78 -2.41
C LYS A 42 -2.41 -7.70 -1.37
N TYR A 43 -2.03 -6.50 -0.94
CA TYR A 43 -1.14 -6.28 0.19
C TYR A 43 -1.90 -5.56 1.28
N GLU A 44 -1.74 -6.01 2.51
CA GLU A 44 -2.30 -5.38 3.70
C GLU A 44 -1.20 -5.28 4.75
N GLY A 45 -0.80 -4.07 5.10
CA GLY A 45 0.34 -3.87 5.97
C GLY A 45 0.78 -2.42 6.10
N GLN A 46 1.98 -2.24 6.62
CA GLN A 46 2.53 -0.92 6.83
C GLN A 46 3.19 -0.38 5.55
N TYR A 47 3.09 0.93 5.37
CA TYR A 47 3.70 1.67 4.29
C TYR A 47 4.62 2.75 4.86
N ARG A 48 5.70 3.03 4.14
CA ARG A 48 6.58 4.15 4.39
C ARG A 48 7.14 4.66 3.08
N ASN A 49 7.01 5.95 2.81
CA ASN A 49 7.53 6.61 1.59
C ASN A 49 7.12 5.85 0.31
N ASN A 50 5.83 5.52 0.17
CA ASN A 50 5.27 4.76 -0.96
C ASN A 50 5.70 3.30 -1.09
N GLN A 51 6.36 2.71 -0.09
CA GLN A 51 6.85 1.32 -0.14
C GLN A 51 6.32 0.51 1.03
N PHE A 52 6.20 -0.81 0.85
CA PHE A 52 5.86 -1.72 1.95
C PHE A 52 6.93 -1.66 3.03
N HIS A 53 6.51 -1.60 4.27
CA HIS A 53 7.37 -1.53 5.43
C HIS A 53 6.76 -2.33 6.59
N GLY A 54 7.57 -2.63 7.61
CA GLY A 54 7.14 -3.29 8.83
C GLY A 54 6.33 -4.56 8.59
N SER A 55 5.30 -4.79 9.40
CA SER A 55 4.46 -5.98 9.27
C SER A 55 3.47 -5.85 8.11
N GLY A 56 3.39 -6.89 7.27
CA GLY A 56 2.38 -6.95 6.23
C GLY A 56 2.15 -8.33 5.64
N THR A 57 1.03 -8.48 4.95
CA THR A 57 0.56 -9.71 4.32
C THR A 57 0.37 -9.46 2.84
N LEU A 58 1.16 -10.14 2.00
CA LEU A 58 0.97 -10.15 0.55
C LEU A 58 0.18 -11.41 0.16
N THR A 59 -1.02 -11.21 -0.35
CA THR A 59 -1.84 -12.24 -0.99
C THR A 59 -1.62 -12.16 -2.49
N ARG A 60 -1.25 -13.28 -3.10
CA ARG A 60 -1.10 -13.40 -4.55
C ARG A 60 -2.45 -13.70 -5.21
N ALA A 61 -2.51 -13.54 -6.53
CA ALA A 61 -3.71 -13.82 -7.31
C ALA A 61 -4.20 -15.28 -7.23
N ASP A 62 -3.30 -16.21 -6.89
CA ASP A 62 -3.61 -17.62 -6.64
C ASP A 62 -4.16 -17.90 -5.22
N GLY A 63 -4.32 -16.84 -4.41
CA GLY A 63 -4.76 -16.93 -3.02
C GLY A 63 -3.64 -17.27 -2.03
N THR A 64 -2.41 -17.50 -2.49
CA THR A 64 -1.29 -17.77 -1.57
C THR A 64 -0.92 -16.51 -0.80
N THR A 65 -0.87 -16.63 0.53
CA THR A 65 -0.56 -15.51 1.42
C THR A 65 0.86 -15.63 1.96
N ARG A 66 1.61 -14.54 1.95
CA ARG A 66 2.91 -14.42 2.58
C ARG A 66 2.88 -13.29 3.60
N MET A 67 2.92 -13.68 4.86
CA MET A 67 3.06 -12.76 6.00
C MET A 67 4.54 -12.59 6.32
N GLY A 68 4.95 -11.38 6.69
CA GLY A 68 6.33 -11.14 7.08
C GLY A 68 6.62 -9.69 7.43
N GLN A 69 7.88 -9.45 7.77
CA GLN A 69 8.43 -8.10 7.84
C GLN A 69 8.85 -7.66 6.44
N TRP A 70 8.61 -6.39 6.13
CA TRP A 70 8.92 -5.75 4.87
C TRP A 70 9.83 -4.56 5.14
N ASN A 71 10.83 -4.38 4.31
CA ASN A 71 11.67 -3.20 4.31
C ASN A 71 11.81 -2.72 2.87
N ASN A 72 11.29 -1.52 2.59
CA ASN A 72 11.39 -0.87 1.28
C ASN A 72 10.84 -1.73 0.13
N GLY A 73 9.68 -2.37 0.34
CA GLY A 73 9.03 -3.21 -0.68
C GLY A 73 9.57 -4.64 -0.78
N GLN A 74 10.65 -4.97 -0.07
CA GLN A 74 11.22 -6.31 -0.04
C GLN A 74 10.98 -6.98 1.31
N PRO A 75 10.72 -8.28 1.35
CA PRO A 75 10.65 -8.97 2.61
C PRO A 75 12.04 -9.07 3.26
N CYS A 76 12.08 -8.87 4.58
CA CYS A 76 13.27 -9.11 5.39
C CYS A 76 13.61 -10.61 5.48
#